data_AF-A0AAE5L5E1-F1
#
_entry.id   AF-A0AAE5L5E1-F1
#
_cell.length_a   1.000
_cell.length_b   1.000
_cell.length_c   1.000
_cell.angle_alpha   90.00
_cell.angle_beta   90.00
_cell.angle_gamma   90.00
#
_symmetry.space_group_name_H-M   'P 1'
#
loop_
_entity.id
_entity.type
_entity.pdbx_description
1 polymer ?
#
loop_
_entity_poly.entity_id
_entity_poly.type
_entity_poly.pdbx_seq_one_letter_code
_entity_poly.pdbx_strand_id
1 'polypeptide(L)'
;MVLGRRNSRRPVNPDASRALDMLKYEVAQELGLIKGGGEQELKAVLDSMKYEVAEELGLSEKLRAVGWPNMTSRECGQIGGRLGGRLGGQMVKRMVEFTETHLARNHLR
;
A
#
# COMPACT_ATOMS: atom_id res chain seq x y z
N MET A 1 -13.81 6.12 22.80
CA MET A 1 -12.99 6.15 21.57
C MET A 1 -11.71 5.36 21.83
N VAL A 2 -11.53 4.17 21.25
CA VAL A 2 -10.23 3.47 21.29
C VAL A 2 -9.41 4.01 20.13
N LEU A 3 -8.42 4.84 20.44
CA LEU A 3 -7.46 5.36 19.48
C LEU A 3 -6.65 4.17 18.94
N GLY A 4 -6.91 3.80 17.69
CA GLY A 4 -6.17 2.77 16.96
C GLY A 4 -4.68 3.04 17.08
N ARG A 5 -3.95 1.99 17.46
CA ARG A 5 -2.49 1.96 17.56
C ARG A 5 -1.92 2.54 16.26
N ARG A 6 -1.44 3.78 16.34
CA ARG A 6 -0.83 4.50 15.22
C ARG A 6 0.41 3.71 14.85
N ASN A 7 0.30 2.85 13.83
CA ASN A 7 1.46 2.29 13.17
C ASN A 7 2.28 3.50 12.72
N SER A 8 3.44 3.68 13.31
CA SER A 8 4.35 4.75 12.95
C SER A 8 4.59 4.58 11.45
N ARG A 9 4.26 5.57 10.63
CA ARG A 9 4.57 5.58 9.18
C ARG A 9 6.09 5.64 8.92
N ARG A 10 6.91 5.27 9.91
CA ARG A 10 8.36 5.36 9.88
C ARG A 10 8.91 3.96 9.59
N PRO A 11 9.74 3.81 8.56
CA PRO A 11 10.41 2.54 8.30
C PRO A 11 11.31 2.15 9.47
N VAL A 12 11.60 0.85 9.57
CA VAL A 12 12.49 0.29 10.61
C VAL A 12 13.86 0.97 10.57
N ASN A 13 14.41 1.16 9.38
CA ASN A 13 15.55 2.04 9.14
C ASN A 13 15.05 3.40 8.64
N PRO A 14 15.12 4.48 9.44
CA PRO A 14 14.70 5.82 9.02
C PRO A 14 15.40 6.33 7.76
N ASP A 15 16.66 5.96 7.55
CA ASP A 15 17.47 6.41 6.42
C ASP A 15 16.96 5.82 5.09
N ALA A 16 16.18 4.74 5.15
CA ALA A 16 15.58 4.12 3.99
C ALA A 16 14.32 4.86 3.49
N SER A 17 13.81 5.87 4.19
CA SER A 17 12.52 6.51 3.85
C SER A 17 12.46 6.97 2.40
N ARG A 18 13.50 7.67 1.94
CA ARG A 18 13.56 8.17 0.55
C ARG A 18 13.62 7.03 -0.47
N ALA A 19 14.40 5.99 -0.19
CA ALA A 19 14.53 4.83 -1.07
C ALA A 19 13.21 4.05 -1.17
N LEU A 20 12.49 3.89 -0.06
CA LEU A 20 11.19 3.23 -0.02
C LEU A 20 10.10 4.04 -0.74
N ASP A 21 10.17 5.37 -0.68
CA ASP A 21 9.27 6.22 -1.46
C ASP A 21 9.54 6.10 -2.96
N MET A 22 10.80 6.05 -3.40
CA MET A 22 11.14 5.79 -4.80
C MET A 22 10.62 4.42 -5.25
N LEU A 23 10.88 3.37 -4.46
CA LEU A 23 10.39 2.03 -4.74
C LEU A 23 8.86 1.98 -4.88
N LYS A 24 8.13 2.72 -4.03
CA LYS A 24 6.67 2.82 -4.11
C LYS A 24 6.21 3.37 -5.46
N TYR A 25 6.89 4.39 -5.99
CA TYR A 25 6.57 4.95 -7.30
C TYR A 25 6.96 4.01 -8.44
N GLU A 26 8.14 3.39 -8.37
CA GLU A 26 8.58 2.40 -9.37
C GLU A 26 7.58 1.25 -9.49
N VAL A 27 7.21 0.65 -8.35
CA VAL A 27 6.21 -0.43 -8.32
C VAL A 27 4.85 0.06 -8.82
N ALA A 28 4.43 1.27 -8.47
CA ALA A 28 3.18 1.82 -8.98
C ALA A 28 3.20 2.02 -10.50
N GLN A 29 4.33 2.43 -11.07
CA GLN A 29 4.51 2.56 -12.53
C GLN A 29 4.48 1.20 -13.22
N GLU A 30 5.18 0.21 -12.68
CA GLU A 30 5.22 -1.15 -13.21
C GLU A 30 3.85 -1.82 -13.20
N LEU A 31 3.06 -1.57 -12.16
CA LEU A 31 1.67 -2.05 -12.07
C LEU A 31 0.72 -1.27 -12.99
N GLY A 32 1.21 -0.27 -13.73
CA GLY A 32 0.40 0.56 -14.61
C GLY A 32 -0.57 1.50 -13.87
N LEU A 33 -0.36 1.71 -12.56
CA LEU A 33 -1.21 2.58 -11.74
C LEU A 33 -0.95 4.05 -12.05
N ILE A 34 0.29 4.41 -12.38
CA ILE A 34 0.70 5.78 -12.69
C ILE A 34 1.62 5.79 -13.90
N LYS A 35 1.63 6.89 -14.67
CA LYS A 35 2.50 7.04 -15.87
C LYS A 35 3.72 7.93 -15.65
N GLY A 36 3.93 8.39 -14.41
CA GLY A 36 4.98 9.35 -14.07
C GLY A 36 4.47 10.62 -13.40
N GLY A 37 3.16 10.73 -13.14
CA GLY A 37 2.64 11.76 -12.24
C GLY A 37 3.13 11.52 -10.82
N GLY A 38 3.42 12.62 -10.13
CA GLY A 38 3.92 12.60 -8.77
C GLY A 38 2.88 12.12 -7.75
N GLU A 39 3.11 12.45 -6.48
CA GLU A 39 2.30 12.01 -5.33
C GLU A 39 0.78 12.19 -5.51
N GLN A 40 0.37 13.25 -6.21
CA GLN A 40 -1.04 13.57 -6.45
C GLN A 40 -1.74 12.55 -7.35
N GLU A 41 -1.08 12.09 -8.43
CA GLU A 41 -1.64 11.06 -9.33
C GLU A 41 -1.79 9.75 -8.57
N LEU A 42 -0.74 9.32 -7.87
CA LEU A 42 -0.78 8.11 -7.06
C LEU A 42 -1.88 8.18 -6.01
N LYS A 43 -2.03 9.32 -5.33
CA LYS A 43 -3.09 9.50 -4.33
C LYS A 43 -4.49 9.38 -4.96
N ALA A 44 -4.71 9.96 -6.12
CA ALA A 44 -6.00 9.88 -6.82
C ALA A 44 -6.31 8.43 -7.21
N VAL A 45 -5.34 7.72 -7.81
CA VAL A 45 -5.49 6.32 -8.21
C VAL A 45 -5.76 5.42 -7.01
N LEU A 46 -4.97 5.57 -5.94
CA LEU A 46 -5.19 4.82 -4.70
C LEU A 46 -6.57 5.08 -4.09
N ASP A 47 -7.12 6.29 -4.23
CA ASP A 47 -8.46 6.59 -3.75
C ASP A 47 -9.53 5.88 -4.58
N SER A 48 -9.41 5.91 -5.91
CA SER A 48 -10.29 5.14 -6.81
C SER A 48 -10.24 3.63 -6.50
N MET A 49 -9.04 3.09 -6.28
CA MET A 49 -8.86 1.68 -5.92
C MET A 49 -9.51 1.31 -4.58
N LYS A 50 -9.62 2.22 -3.60
CA LYS A 50 -10.37 1.92 -2.36
C LYS A 50 -11.84 1.63 -2.64
N TYR A 51 -12.44 2.35 -3.57
CA TYR A 51 -13.84 2.13 -3.97
C TYR A 51 -14.01 0.81 -4.73
N GLU A 52 -13.08 0.49 -5.63
CA GLU A 52 -13.03 -0.80 -6.33
C GLU A 52 -12.90 -1.97 -5.33
N VAL A 53 -11.98 -1.86 -4.37
CA VAL A 53 -11.81 -2.87 -3.32
C VAL A 53 -13.06 -2.96 -2.43
N ALA A 54 -13.72 -1.84 -2.13
CA ALA A 54 -14.98 -1.86 -1.39
C ALA A 54 -16.08 -2.60 -2.16
N GLU A 55 -16.11 -2.46 -3.48
CA GLU A 55 -17.02 -3.21 -4.35
C GLU A 55 -16.72 -4.72 -4.32
N GLU A 56 -15.46 -5.13 -4.47
CA GLU A 56 -15.05 -6.54 -4.37
C GLU A 56 -15.37 -7.19 -3.02
N LEU A 57 -15.41 -6.39 -1.96
CA LEU A 57 -15.73 -6.84 -0.61
C LEU A 57 -17.24 -6.79 -0.30
N GLY A 58 -18.08 -6.33 -1.23
CA GLY A 58 -19.52 -6.14 -0.99
C GLY A 58 -19.84 -5.02 -0.01
N LEU A 59 -18.91 -4.09 0.21
CA LEU A 59 -19.04 -2.96 1.14
C LEU A 59 -19.45 -1.65 0.44
N SER A 60 -19.53 -1.64 -0.89
CA SER A 60 -19.76 -0.42 -1.69
C SER A 60 -21.08 0.27 -1.37
N GLU A 61 -22.19 -0.47 -1.22
CA GLU A 61 -23.49 0.10 -0.86
C GLU A 61 -23.47 0.77 0.50
N LYS A 62 -22.94 0.07 1.51
CA LYS A 62 -22.80 0.61 2.86
C LYS A 62 -21.90 1.84 2.87
N LEU A 63 -20.76 1.78 2.18
CA LEU A 63 -19.81 2.89 2.07
C LEU A 63 -20.49 4.12 1.44
N ARG A 64 -21.31 3.96 0.39
CA ARG A 64 -22.09 5.05 -0.20
C ARG A 64 -23.13 5.62 0.77
N ALA A 65 -23.77 4.77 1.56
CA ALA A 65 -24.83 5.17 2.48
C ALA A 65 -24.31 5.94 3.71
N VAL A 66 -23.19 5.49 4.31
CA VAL A 66 -22.72 6.05 5.59
C VAL A 66 -21.41 6.85 5.47
N GLY A 67 -20.66 6.67 4.39
CA GLY A 67 -19.34 7.26 4.20
C GLY A 67 -18.24 6.66 5.07
N TRP A 68 -16.98 6.91 4.70
CA TRP A 68 -15.80 6.40 5.40
C TRP A 68 -15.78 6.64 6.93
N PRO A 69 -16.15 7.83 7.46
CA PRO A 69 -16.08 8.08 8.90
C PRO A 69 -17.00 7.20 9.74
N ASN A 70 -18.07 6.67 9.13
CA ASN A 70 -19.09 5.86 9.81
C ASN A 70 -18.97 4.36 9.51
N MET A 71 -17.97 3.95 8.72
CA MET A 71 -17.63 2.54 8.56
C MET A 71 -16.90 2.02 9.81
N THR A 72 -17.02 0.71 10.06
CA THR A 72 -16.28 0.10 11.17
C THR A 72 -14.79 0.02 10.87
N SER A 73 -13.95 0.06 11.91
CA SER A 73 -12.50 -0.11 11.76
C SER A 73 -12.12 -1.42 11.06
N ARG A 74 -12.94 -2.48 11.21
CA ARG A 74 -12.74 -3.77 10.55
C ARG A 74 -12.94 -3.64 9.04
N GLU A 75 -14.00 -2.98 8.60
CA GLU A 75 -14.30 -2.78 7.17
C GLU A 75 -13.26 -1.87 6.51
N CYS A 76 -12.93 -0.74 7.13
CA CYS A 76 -11.84 0.12 6.68
C CYS A 76 -10.51 -0.64 6.63
N GLY A 77 -10.24 -1.49 7.61
CA GLY A 77 -9.05 -2.33 7.67
C GLY A 77 -8.99 -3.39 6.56
N GLN A 78 -10.13 -4.00 6.21
CA GLN A 78 -10.21 -4.95 5.09
C GLN A 78 -9.92 -4.27 3.76
N ILE A 79 -10.53 -3.11 3.52
CA ILE A 79 -10.30 -2.33 2.29
C ILE A 79 -8.83 -1.88 2.22
N GLY A 80 -8.32 -1.26 3.29
CA GLY A 80 -6.95 -0.81 3.37
C GLY A 80 -5.92 -1.94 3.26
N GLY A 81 -6.23 -3.12 3.82
CA GLY A 81 -5.38 -4.31 3.74
C GLY A 81 -5.28 -4.87 2.33
N ARG A 82 -6.40 -4.98 1.60
CA ARG A 82 -6.41 -5.40 0.20
C ARG A 82 -5.67 -4.42 -0.70
N LEU A 83 -5.90 -3.11 -0.53
CA LEU A 83 -5.16 -2.06 -1.23
C LEU A 83 -3.66 -2.14 -0.92
N GLY A 84 -3.30 -2.27 0.36
CA GLY A 84 -1.94 -2.43 0.82
C GLY A 84 -1.26 -3.68 0.24
N GLY A 85 -1.98 -4.78 0.04
CA GLY A 85 -1.47 -5.96 -0.64
C GLY A 85 -1.15 -5.72 -2.12
N ARG A 86 -1.98 -4.94 -2.82
CA ARG A 86 -1.80 -4.64 -4.25
C ARG A 86 -0.54 -3.79 -4.53
N LEU A 87 -0.27 -2.79 -3.70
CA LEU A 87 0.91 -1.93 -3.86
C LEU A 87 2.03 -2.30 -2.89
N GLY A 88 1.77 -2.19 -1.58
CA GLY A 88 2.76 -2.46 -0.54
C GLY A 88 3.21 -3.93 -0.51
N GLY A 89 2.35 -4.89 -0.83
CA GLY A 89 2.73 -6.29 -0.96
C GLY A 89 3.72 -6.53 -2.10
N GLN A 90 3.54 -5.85 -3.24
CA GLN A 90 4.49 -5.89 -4.35
C GLN A 90 5.82 -5.21 -3.99
N MET A 91 5.79 -4.11 -3.23
CA MET A 91 7.01 -3.50 -2.69
C MET A 91 7.76 -4.48 -1.78
N VAL A 92 7.05 -5.15 -0.85
CA VAL A 92 7.66 -6.16 0.04
C VAL A 92 8.27 -7.30 -0.76
N LYS A 93 7.56 -7.78 -1.78
CA LYS A 93 8.07 -8.82 -2.68
C LYS A 93 9.39 -8.38 -3.34
N ARG A 94 9.45 -7.17 -3.90
CA ARG A 94 10.68 -6.63 -4.51
C ARG A 94 11.83 -6.51 -3.52
N MET A 95 11.54 -6.09 -2.28
CA MET A 95 12.56 -6.02 -1.22
C MET A 95 13.11 -7.40 -0.85
N VAL A 96 12.24 -8.42 -0.79
CA VAL A 96 12.63 -9.80 -0.52
C VAL A 96 13.50 -10.32 -1.67
N GLU A 97 13.08 -10.15 -2.92
CA GLU A 97 13.84 -10.55 -4.11
C GLU A 97 15.25 -9.94 -4.15
N PHE A 98 15.36 -8.64 -3.85
CA PHE A 98 16.66 -7.95 -3.73
C PHE A 98 17.54 -8.60 -2.66
N THR A 99 16.96 -8.90 -1.51
CA THR A 99 17.67 -9.50 -0.37
C THR A 99 18.09 -10.93 -0.68
N GLU A 100 17.21 -11.76 -1.23
CA GLU A 100 17.52 -13.13 -1.66
C GLU A 100 18.68 -13.14 -2.66
N THR A 101 18.66 -12.23 -3.64
CA THR A 101 19.74 -12.08 -4.62
C THR A 101 21.05 -11.69 -3.94
N HIS A 102 21.03 -10.78 -2.96
CA HIS A 102 22.22 -10.35 -2.23
C HIS A 102 22.78 -11.47 -1.34
N LEU A 103 21.92 -12.21 -0.64
CA LEU A 103 22.30 -13.36 0.18
C LEU A 103 22.92 -14.48 -0.66
N ALA A 104 22.30 -14.81 -1.80
CA ALA A 104 22.82 -15.83 -2.71
C ALA A 104 24.21 -15.48 -3.26
N ARG A 105 24.46 -14.20 -3.58
CA ARG A 105 25.78 -13.72 -4.02
C ARG A 105 26.83 -13.74 -2.91
N ASN A 106 26.44 -13.42 -1.68
CA ASN A 106 27.36 -13.32 -0.55
C ASN A 106 27.67 -14.66 0.14
N HIS A 107 26.91 -15.72 -0.14
CA HIS A 107 27.14 -17.07 0.38
C HIS A 107 28.01 -17.96 -0.50
N LEU A 108 28.55 -17.44 -1.62
CA LEU A 108 29.55 -18.14 -2.46
C LEU A 108 31.00 -17.81 -2.07
N ARG A 109 31.31 -17.74 -0.77
CA ARG A 109 32.69 -17.69 -0.27
C ARG A 109 33.10 -19.01 0.35
#